data_AF-A0A137QHH6-F1
#
_entry.id   AF-A0A137QHH6-F1
#
_cell.length_a   1.000
_cell.length_b   1.000
_cell.length_c   1.000
_cell.angle_alpha   90.00
_cell.angle_beta   90.00
_cell.angle_gamma   90.00
#
_symmetry.space_group_name_H-M   'P 1'
#
loop_
_entity.id
_entity.type
_entity.pdbx_description
1 polymer ?
#
loop_
_entity_poly.entity_id
_entity_poly.type
_entity_poly.pdbx_seq_one_letter_code
_entity_poly.pdbx_strand_id
1 'polypeptide(L)'
;MPVPSTKQAPDFDSKNPEDLKEFLEEFEKLAERNGLTVKEKAKMVVKYVDKETKAFWKRGCTAAMSPQSFTNHSHTHMVASCDLSCHFCKRVDCCMRTCPEAAEYVRWGWVILQSNGYYAYPNRSYIR
;
A
#
# COMPACT_ATOMS: atom_id res chain seq x y z
N MET A 1 -14.94 -20.62 1.58
CA MET A 1 -15.23 -19.37 0.87
C MET A 1 -16.19 -19.67 -0.27
N PRO A 2 -17.28 -18.92 -0.45
CA PRO A 2 -18.25 -19.13 -1.53
C PRO A 2 -17.61 -18.83 -2.89
N VAL A 3 -18.13 -19.45 -3.95
CA VAL A 3 -17.67 -19.19 -5.31
C VAL A 3 -17.96 -17.72 -5.66
N PRO A 4 -16.98 -16.95 -6.20
CA PRO A 4 -17.22 -15.57 -6.60
C PRO A 4 -18.43 -15.44 -7.53
N SER A 5 -19.14 -14.32 -7.45
CA SER A 5 -20.36 -14.04 -8.22
C SER A 5 -21.56 -14.97 -7.92
N THR A 6 -21.52 -15.73 -6.84
CA THR A 6 -22.72 -16.42 -6.31
C THR A 6 -23.43 -15.53 -5.28
N LYS A 7 -24.73 -15.77 -5.05
CA LYS A 7 -25.53 -15.00 -4.09
C LYS A 7 -25.00 -15.00 -2.65
N GLN A 8 -24.13 -15.96 -2.31
CA GLN A 8 -23.53 -16.09 -0.98
C GLN A 8 -22.16 -15.40 -0.89
N ALA A 9 -21.63 -14.92 -2.02
CA ALA A 9 -20.38 -14.20 -2.09
C ALA A 9 -20.60 -12.69 -1.91
N PRO A 10 -19.70 -12.01 -1.17
CA PRO A 10 -19.63 -10.55 -1.21
C PRO A 10 -19.38 -10.09 -2.64
N ASP A 11 -20.04 -9.01 -3.03
CA ASP A 11 -19.90 -8.39 -4.34
C ASP A 11 -19.47 -6.94 -4.16
N PHE A 12 -18.73 -6.41 -5.12
CA PHE A 12 -18.26 -5.03 -5.09
C PHE A 12 -18.43 -4.41 -6.47
N ASP A 13 -19.27 -3.37 -6.55
CA ASP A 13 -19.39 -2.54 -7.74
C ASP A 13 -18.37 -1.40 -7.66
N SER A 14 -17.40 -1.42 -8.56
CA SER A 14 -16.38 -0.37 -8.67
C SER A 14 -16.94 1.01 -9.05
N LYS A 15 -18.19 1.08 -9.51
CA LYS A 15 -18.89 2.34 -9.74
C LYS A 15 -19.43 2.99 -8.46
N ASN A 16 -19.59 2.22 -7.38
CA ASN A 16 -20.07 2.68 -6.08
C ASN A 16 -18.97 2.51 -5.02
N PRO A 17 -17.96 3.40 -4.99
CA PRO A 17 -16.80 3.24 -4.11
C PRO A 17 -17.13 3.36 -2.61
N GLU A 18 -18.30 3.88 -2.26
CA GLU A 18 -18.81 3.95 -0.88
C GLU A 18 -19.05 2.56 -0.27
N ASP A 19 -19.41 1.58 -1.11
CA ASP A 19 -19.67 0.19 -0.71
C ASP A 19 -18.37 -0.59 -0.45
N LEU A 20 -17.20 -0.04 -0.81
CA LEU A 20 -15.90 -0.71 -0.67
C LEU A 20 -15.63 -1.10 0.78
N LYS A 21 -15.99 -0.23 1.73
CA LYS A 21 -15.77 -0.49 3.15
C LYS A 21 -16.62 -1.68 3.61
N GLU A 22 -17.91 -1.67 3.25
CA GLU A 22 -18.84 -2.74 3.60
C GLU A 22 -18.41 -4.07 2.99
N PHE A 23 -18.04 -4.07 1.71
CA PHE A 23 -17.49 -5.25 1.02
C PHE A 23 -16.27 -5.84 1.74
N LEU A 24 -15.30 -5.00 2.16
CA LEU A 24 -14.11 -5.46 2.86
C LEU A 24 -14.44 -6.05 4.25
N GLU A 25 -15.36 -5.43 4.98
CA GLU A 25 -15.83 -5.94 6.28
C GLU A 25 -16.56 -7.28 6.14
N GLU A 26 -17.42 -7.43 5.13
CA GLU A 26 -18.10 -8.69 4.85
C GLU A 26 -17.12 -9.79 4.44
N PHE A 27 -16.18 -9.47 3.55
CA PHE A 27 -15.14 -10.38 3.11
C PHE A 27 -14.28 -10.85 4.29
N GLU A 28 -13.89 -9.94 5.20
CA GLU A 28 -13.09 -10.28 6.36
C GLU A 28 -13.82 -11.24 7.30
N LYS A 29 -15.08 -10.92 7.68
CA LYS A 29 -15.91 -11.81 8.50
C LYS A 29 -16.04 -13.20 7.87
N LEU A 30 -16.20 -13.26 6.56
CA LEU A 30 -16.30 -14.52 5.82
C LEU A 30 -14.98 -15.29 5.81
N ALA A 31 -13.87 -14.60 5.60
CA ALA A 31 -12.54 -15.20 5.58
C ALA A 31 -12.15 -15.77 6.95
N GLU A 32 -12.48 -15.06 8.04
CA GLU A 32 -12.29 -15.53 9.41
C GLU A 32 -13.09 -16.78 9.72
N ARG A 33 -14.38 -16.81 9.36
CA ARG A 33 -15.24 -18.00 9.49
C ARG A 33 -14.70 -19.21 8.73
N ASN A 34 -13.95 -18.98 7.66
CA ASN A 34 -13.34 -20.02 6.84
C ASN A 34 -11.87 -20.30 7.22
N GLY A 35 -11.34 -19.68 8.28
CA GLY A 35 -10.00 -19.92 8.79
C GLY A 35 -8.87 -19.47 7.84
N LEU A 36 -9.11 -18.50 6.96
CA LEU A 36 -8.10 -18.04 6.01
C LEU A 36 -6.99 -17.24 6.73
N THR A 37 -5.75 -17.58 6.42
CA THR A 37 -4.59 -16.78 6.82
C THR A 37 -4.57 -15.44 6.09
N VAL A 38 -3.83 -14.45 6.60
CA VAL A 38 -3.71 -13.13 5.95
C VAL A 38 -3.22 -13.23 4.51
N LYS A 39 -2.26 -14.13 4.24
CA LYS A 39 -1.74 -14.39 2.90
C LYS A 39 -2.83 -14.93 1.96
N GLU A 40 -3.73 -15.75 2.46
CA GLU A 40 -4.86 -16.28 1.69
C GLU A 40 -5.95 -15.24 1.50
N LYS A 41 -6.26 -14.42 2.53
CA LYS A 41 -7.17 -13.27 2.44
C LYS A 41 -6.79 -12.37 1.25
N ALA A 42 -5.52 -11.95 1.16
CA ALA A 42 -5.04 -11.09 0.08
C ALA A 42 -5.15 -11.75 -1.32
N LYS A 43 -4.88 -13.05 -1.43
CA LYS A 43 -5.03 -13.79 -2.69
C LYS A 43 -6.49 -13.99 -3.10
N MET A 44 -7.38 -14.07 -2.12
CA MET A 44 -8.79 -14.38 -2.35
C MET A 44 -9.61 -13.13 -2.64
N VAL A 45 -9.36 -11.99 -1.97
CA VAL A 45 -10.15 -10.76 -2.13
C VAL A 45 -10.17 -10.26 -3.58
N VAL A 46 -9.06 -10.39 -4.31
CA VAL A 46 -8.94 -10.04 -5.74
C VAL A 46 -9.78 -10.92 -6.68
N LYS A 47 -10.42 -11.98 -6.18
CA LYS A 47 -11.33 -12.83 -6.95
C LYS A 47 -12.80 -12.38 -6.85
N TYR A 48 -13.13 -11.52 -5.89
CA TYR A 48 -14.50 -11.03 -5.63
C TYR A 48 -14.77 -9.64 -6.23
N VAL A 49 -13.80 -9.10 -6.95
CA VAL A 49 -13.92 -7.79 -7.63
C VAL A 49 -13.89 -7.98 -9.14
N ASP A 50 -14.38 -6.97 -9.86
CA ASP A 50 -14.37 -6.96 -11.31
C ASP A 50 -12.95 -6.97 -11.90
N LYS A 51 -12.84 -7.20 -13.22
CA LYS A 51 -11.55 -7.35 -13.91
C LYS A 51 -10.68 -6.08 -13.83
N GLU A 52 -11.28 -4.90 -13.91
CA GLU A 52 -10.58 -3.63 -13.88
C GLU A 52 -10.03 -3.36 -12.48
N THR A 53 -10.88 -3.50 -11.46
CA THR A 53 -10.48 -3.38 -10.05
C THR A 53 -9.40 -4.39 -9.69
N LYS A 54 -9.54 -5.64 -10.15
CA LYS A 54 -8.52 -6.67 -9.98
C LYS A 54 -7.19 -6.29 -10.62
N ALA A 55 -7.20 -5.71 -11.83
CA ALA A 55 -5.98 -5.26 -12.49
C ALA A 55 -5.35 -4.06 -11.79
N PHE A 56 -6.17 -3.14 -11.28
CA PHE A 56 -5.73 -2.02 -10.45
C PHE A 56 -5.09 -2.51 -9.15
N TRP A 57 -5.75 -3.40 -8.41
CA TRP A 57 -5.23 -3.97 -7.17
C TRP A 57 -3.99 -4.83 -7.42
N LYS A 58 -3.94 -5.66 -8.46
CA LYS A 58 -2.70 -6.41 -8.77
C LYS A 58 -1.49 -5.52 -9.04
N ARG A 59 -1.70 -4.31 -9.58
CA ARG A 59 -0.64 -3.32 -9.78
C ARG A 59 -0.21 -2.66 -8.45
N GLY A 60 -1.12 -2.49 -7.49
CA GLY A 60 -0.84 -1.91 -6.17
C GLY A 60 -0.49 -2.92 -5.05
N CYS A 61 -0.96 -4.16 -5.13
CA CYS A 61 -0.78 -5.23 -4.14
C CYS A 61 0.67 -5.74 -4.08
N THR A 62 1.50 -5.46 -5.09
CA THR A 62 2.95 -5.66 -5.00
C THR A 62 3.63 -4.68 -4.05
N ALA A 63 2.97 -3.58 -3.65
CA ALA A 63 3.53 -2.57 -2.78
C ALA A 63 2.74 -2.34 -1.46
N ALA A 64 1.42 -2.57 -1.43
CA ALA A 64 0.58 -1.99 -0.37
C ALA A 64 -0.05 -2.97 0.65
N MET A 65 -0.02 -4.30 0.47
CA MET A 65 -0.71 -5.23 1.38
C MET A 65 0.27 -6.05 2.24
N SER A 66 1.02 -5.35 3.09
CA SER A 66 1.66 -5.96 4.25
C SER A 66 0.63 -6.07 5.40
N PRO A 67 0.61 -7.14 6.21
CA PRO A 67 -0.50 -7.50 7.14
C PRO A 67 -0.89 -6.51 8.26
N GLN A 68 -0.33 -5.30 8.33
CA GLN A 68 -0.41 -4.48 9.54
C GLN A 68 -1.56 -3.47 9.57
N SER A 69 -2.37 -3.32 8.52
CA SER A 69 -3.29 -2.16 8.41
C SER A 69 -4.72 -2.36 8.89
N PHE A 70 -5.04 -3.41 9.67
CA PHE A 70 -6.39 -3.57 10.26
C PHE A 70 -6.47 -3.14 11.73
N THR A 71 -5.68 -2.14 12.15
CA THR A 71 -5.94 -1.46 13.42
C THR A 71 -6.11 0.03 13.18
N ASN A 72 -7.29 0.50 13.62
CA ASN A 72 -7.77 1.86 13.53
C ASN A 72 -6.68 2.88 13.87
N HIS A 73 -6.51 3.92 13.05
CA HIS A 73 -6.66 5.31 13.47
C HIS A 73 -6.46 6.25 12.27
N SER A 74 -7.43 7.17 12.13
CA SER A 74 -7.30 8.54 11.64
C SER A 74 -6.65 8.78 10.27
N HIS A 75 -7.51 9.13 9.32
CA HIS A 75 -7.37 10.28 8.41
C HIS A 75 -5.93 10.79 8.24
N THR A 76 -5.26 10.50 7.11
CA THR A 76 -4.32 11.40 6.41
C THR A 76 -3.72 10.69 5.20
N HIS A 77 -3.99 11.25 4.02
CA HIS A 77 -3.29 11.12 2.73
C HIS A 77 -3.02 9.72 2.14
N MET A 78 -3.44 9.58 0.89
CA MET A 78 -2.92 8.63 -0.10
C MET A 78 -1.39 8.68 -0.13
N VAL A 79 -0.72 7.81 0.63
CA VAL A 79 0.73 7.67 0.58
C VAL A 79 1.06 6.78 -0.61
N ALA A 80 1.62 7.41 -1.63
CA ALA A 80 2.27 6.75 -2.75
C ALA A 80 3.21 5.66 -2.22
N SER A 81 2.87 4.41 -2.52
CA SER A 81 3.75 3.23 -2.63
C SER A 81 5.17 3.49 -2.12
N CYS A 82 5.36 3.43 -0.80
CA CYS A 82 6.69 3.45 -0.24
C CYS A 82 7.32 2.09 -0.49
N ASP A 83 8.36 2.06 -1.33
CA ASP A 83 9.49 1.17 -1.07
C ASP A 83 9.79 1.30 0.43
N LEU A 84 9.51 0.24 1.20
CA LEU A 84 9.53 0.29 2.67
C LEU A 84 10.93 0.58 3.23
N SER A 85 11.96 0.60 2.38
CA SER A 85 13.31 0.99 2.76
C SER A 85 13.66 2.39 2.26
N CYS A 86 14.19 3.24 3.16
CA CYS A 86 14.85 4.47 2.76
C CYS A 86 16.01 4.16 1.80
N HIS A 87 15.99 4.66 0.58
CA HIS A 87 17.11 4.47 -0.36
C HIS A 87 18.41 5.14 0.09
N PHE A 88 18.34 6.10 1.03
CA PHE A 88 19.51 6.77 1.59
C PHE A 88 20.20 5.91 2.66
N CYS A 89 19.50 5.60 3.76
CA CYS A 89 20.08 4.87 4.90
C CYS A 89 19.83 3.35 4.89
N LYS A 90 19.09 2.86 3.88
CA LYS A 90 18.73 1.45 3.66
C LYS A 90 17.92 0.78 4.79
N ARG A 91 17.39 1.55 5.75
CA ARG A 91 16.55 1.02 6.84
C ARG A 91 15.09 0.88 6.42
N VAL A 92 14.46 -0.21 6.87
CA VAL A 92 13.08 -0.64 6.54
C VAL A 92 11.98 0.06 7.36
N ASP A 93 12.38 0.83 8.38
CA ASP A 93 11.51 1.62 9.26
C ASP A 93 11.67 3.13 9.00
N CYS A 94 12.42 3.50 7.97
CA CYS A 94 12.74 4.88 7.64
C CYS A 94 12.15 5.25 6.28
N CYS A 95 11.38 6.34 6.24
CA CYS A 95 10.91 6.91 4.98
C CYS A 95 11.96 7.86 4.41
N MET A 96 12.24 7.77 3.10
CA MET A 96 13.25 8.59 2.43
C MET A 96 13.03 10.10 2.66
N ARG A 97 11.77 10.58 2.62
CA ARG A 97 11.43 12.01 2.81
C ARG A 97 11.67 12.53 4.22
N THR A 98 11.75 11.65 5.22
CA THR A 98 11.89 12.00 6.63
C THR A 98 13.15 11.38 7.24
N CYS A 99 14.11 10.99 6.40
CA CYS A 99 15.34 10.36 6.86
C CYS A 99 16.21 11.38 7.61
N PRO A 100 16.50 11.18 8.91
CA PRO A 100 17.28 12.13 9.69
C PRO A 100 18.72 12.25 9.16
N GLU A 101 19.28 11.14 8.67
CA GLU A 101 20.62 11.11 8.07
C GLU A 101 20.66 11.92 6.77
N ALA A 102 19.70 11.72 5.87
CA ALA A 102 19.60 12.53 4.66
C ALA A 102 19.39 14.02 4.98
N ALA A 103 18.64 14.33 6.04
CA ALA A 103 18.43 15.70 6.49
C ALA A 103 19.72 16.37 6.97
N GLU A 104 20.65 15.64 7.61
CA GLU A 104 21.98 16.16 7.96
C GLU A 104 22.83 16.46 6.73
N TYR A 105 22.81 15.59 5.72
CA TYR A 105 23.54 15.81 4.47
C TYR A 105 23.00 17.03 3.70
N VAL A 106 21.67 17.24 3.71
CA VAL A 106 21.07 18.46 3.16
C VAL A 106 21.49 19.69 3.97
N ARG A 107 21.47 19.59 5.30
CA ARG A 107 21.88 20.67 6.21
C ARG A 107 23.33 21.10 5.97
N TRP A 108 24.22 20.16 5.68
CA TRP A 108 25.62 20.44 5.34
C TRP A 108 25.84 20.84 3.87
N GLY A 109 24.79 20.85 3.05
CA GLY A 109 24.86 21.22 1.63
C GLY A 109 25.51 20.17 0.74
N TRP A 110 25.62 18.92 1.21
CA TRP A 110 26.25 17.83 0.47
C TRP A 110 25.29 17.17 -0.52
N VAL A 111 23.99 17.33 -0.31
CA VAL A 111 22.93 16.81 -1.18
C VAL A 111 21.75 17.79 -1.22
N ILE A 112 20.97 17.73 -2.30
CA ILE A 112 19.80 18.59 -2.53
C ILE A 112 18.57 17.71 -2.67
N LEU A 113 17.51 18.04 -1.93
CA LEU A 113 16.19 17.42 -2.10
C LEU A 113 15.48 18.04 -3.32
N GLN A 114 15.20 17.22 -4.33
CA GLN A 114 14.48 17.64 -5.53
C GLN A 114 12.96 17.61 -5.29
N SER A 115 12.21 18.36 -6.11
CA SER A 115 10.73 18.42 -6.05
C SER A 115 10.05 17.08 -6.35
N ASN A 116 10.72 16.18 -7.07
CA ASN A 116 10.28 14.80 -7.29
C ASN A 116 10.45 13.91 -6.03
N GLY A 117 11.01 14.44 -4.95
CA GLY A 117 11.24 13.75 -3.69
C GLY A 117 12.54 12.95 -3.60
N TYR A 118 13.42 13.00 -4.61
CA TYR A 118 14.72 12.32 -4.62
C TYR A 118 15.86 13.25 -4.21
N TYR A 119 16.95 12.66 -3.69
CA TYR A 119 18.17 13.39 -3.38
C TYR A 119 19.18 13.32 -4.54
N ALA A 120 19.85 14.44 -4.79
CA ALA A 120 20.94 14.52 -5.77
C ALA A 120 22.15 15.23 -5.14
N TYR A 121 23.34 14.91 -5.63
CA TYR A 121 24.52 15.71 -5.33
C TYR A 121 24.38 17.13 -5.91
N PRO A 122 25.16 18.12 -5.43
CA PRO A 122 25.15 19.49 -5.98
C PRO A 122 25.44 19.56 -7.49
N ASN A 123 26.16 18.57 -8.02
CA ASN A 123 26.41 18.41 -9.46
C ASN A 123 25.20 17.77 -10.22
N ARG A 124 24.05 17.61 -9.57
CA ARG A 124 22.82 16.99 -10.07
C ARG A 124 22.90 15.50 -10.42
N SER A 125 23.98 14.81 -10.05
CA SER A 125 24.02 13.34 -10.14
C SER A 125 23.10 12.73 -9.09
N TYR A 126 22.33 11.70 -9.46
CA TYR A 126 21.45 11.01 -8.53
C TYR A 126 22.23 10.14 -7.54
N ILE A 127 21.77 10.10 -6.30
CA ILE A 127 22.25 9.16 -5.29
C ILE A 127 21.61 7.80 -5.60
N ARG A 128 22.43 6.78 -5.88
CA ARG A 128 22.00 5.42 -6.27
C ARG A 128 21.89 4.49 -5.07
#